data_AF-A0A4Z1CM15-F1
#
_entry.id   AF-A0A4Z1CM15-F1
#
_cell.length_a   1.000
_cell.length_b   1.000
_cell.length_c   1.000
_cell.angle_alpha   90.00
_cell.angle_beta   90.00
_cell.angle_gamma   90.00
#
_symmetry.space_group_name_H-M   'P 1'
#
loop_
_entity.id
_entity.type
_entity.pdbx_description
1 polymer ?
#
loop_
_entity_poly.entity_id
_entity_poly.type
_entity_poly.pdbx_seq_one_letter_code
_entity_poly.pdbx_strand_id
1 'polypeptide(L)'
;MSSPSSDSPRGSSRGKRAAERPPSRLRRRKAATSRDRETPVAPAPPPAVAPPREPAPGPTPESTPAVAAPAAAEPVEVFPDGPRRSVLAIWFFVLVLGAAALGWSAVTGVIGDSAPIDELPAVPEWLDGAGAVAVVTSLSWLLATRTAGRALISAGLALALGVTSLVVGGRVLPTGAAVMTCVVGSVYAVMVTVPAVTGLKAMREALIAALVATVTAFAAVGFEPTVATERFEIVALLLALALVLAIVYRLGAGLHGLGRRGMIVVAIGLGVLFATLAYAELLRRYGAQTFVSSVLDFADWTAERIGAFPRPLVVLLGIPALVWGTHVRARRRQGWWFCAFGVAATVPLATGLVAPDSSYLEAGLRSAYSIVLGLVVGFLVIRADLALTGPKGKRGRRAEEAGPHRPEPRRFAEL
;
A
#
# COMPACT_ATOMS: atom_id res chain seq x y z
N MET A 1 -39.22 -5.94 67.57
CA MET A 1 -40.24 -5.64 66.53
C MET A 1 -39.70 -6.14 65.20
N SER A 2 -40.52 -6.91 64.49
CA SER A 2 -40.52 -7.21 63.04
C SER A 2 -39.18 -7.30 62.27
N SER A 3 -38.85 -8.53 61.87
CA SER A 3 -38.13 -8.81 60.60
C SER A 3 -38.99 -8.35 59.40
N PRO A 4 -38.40 -8.28 58.18
CA PRO A 4 -38.63 -9.43 57.31
C PRO A 4 -37.44 -9.86 56.44
N SER A 5 -37.46 -11.14 56.08
CA SER A 5 -36.74 -11.75 54.96
C SER A 5 -37.41 -11.45 53.61
N SER A 6 -36.69 -11.64 52.50
CA SER A 6 -37.33 -11.90 51.21
C SER A 6 -36.51 -12.89 50.34
N ASP A 7 -37.03 -14.11 50.25
CA ASP A 7 -36.57 -15.15 49.34
C ASP A 7 -37.31 -15.08 48.00
N SER A 8 -36.57 -15.01 46.88
CA SER A 8 -37.00 -15.51 45.55
C SER A 8 -38.26 -14.80 44.94
N PRO A 9 -38.85 -15.22 43.77
CA PRO A 9 -38.51 -16.32 42.87
C PRO A 9 -38.38 -15.95 41.37
N ARG A 10 -38.11 -17.02 40.61
CA ARG A 10 -38.12 -17.17 39.15
C ARG A 10 -39.28 -16.45 38.43
N GLY A 11 -39.00 -15.96 37.21
CA GLY A 11 -39.67 -16.51 36.03
C GLY A 11 -40.45 -15.56 35.10
N SER A 12 -40.13 -15.68 33.81
CA SER A 12 -41.11 -15.83 32.71
C SER A 12 -42.28 -14.84 32.61
N SER A 13 -42.06 -13.75 31.87
CA SER A 13 -43.11 -13.18 31.00
C SER A 13 -42.49 -12.40 29.83
N ARG A 14 -43.14 -12.09 28.70
CA ARG A 14 -44.15 -12.74 27.84
C ARG A 14 -44.51 -11.71 26.76
N GLY A 15 -44.05 -11.91 25.52
CA GLY A 15 -44.49 -11.16 24.34
C GLY A 15 -43.66 -9.91 23.98
N LYS A 16 -43.80 -9.33 22.78
CA LYS A 16 -44.72 -9.68 21.67
C LYS A 16 -44.00 -9.57 20.31
N ARG A 17 -44.31 -10.55 19.46
CA ARG A 17 -44.23 -10.53 18.00
C ARG A 17 -45.18 -9.47 17.39
N ALA A 18 -44.64 -8.63 16.51
CA ALA A 18 -45.26 -8.00 15.33
C ALA A 18 -44.15 -7.16 14.66
N ALA A 19 -43.99 -7.02 13.35
CA ALA A 19 -44.58 -7.63 12.15
C ALA A 19 -43.40 -8.11 11.24
N GLU A 20 -43.52 -8.78 10.09
CA GLU A 20 -44.49 -8.63 8.99
C GLU A 20 -44.93 -9.96 8.36
N ARG A 21 -46.06 -9.86 7.64
CA ARG A 21 -46.74 -10.88 6.83
C ARG A 21 -46.25 -10.79 5.36
N PRO A 22 -46.79 -11.59 4.39
CA PRO A 22 -46.99 -13.05 4.40
C PRO A 22 -46.55 -13.70 3.06
N PRO A 23 -46.50 -15.04 2.95
CA PRO A 23 -46.61 -15.72 1.66
C PRO A 23 -48.08 -15.71 1.19
N SER A 24 -48.34 -15.28 -0.05
CA SER A 24 -49.64 -15.42 -0.72
C SER A 24 -49.43 -15.49 -2.24
N ARG A 25 -49.80 -16.57 -2.94
CA ARG A 25 -51.02 -16.76 -3.79
C ARG A 25 -50.69 -17.92 -4.76
N LEU A 26 -51.57 -18.64 -5.46
CA LEU A 26 -53.03 -18.95 -5.52
C LEU A 26 -53.17 -20.13 -6.53
N ARG A 27 -54.20 -20.99 -6.64
CA ARG A 27 -55.49 -21.23 -5.95
C ARG A 27 -55.97 -22.65 -6.29
N ARG A 28 -56.72 -23.27 -5.38
CA ARG A 28 -57.48 -24.53 -5.58
C ARG A 28 -58.69 -24.32 -6.51
N ARG A 29 -59.00 -25.28 -7.42
CA ARG A 29 -60.39 -25.55 -7.86
C ARG A 29 -60.58 -27.04 -8.17
N LYS A 30 -61.68 -27.62 -7.69
CA LYS A 30 -62.11 -29.03 -7.83
C LYS A 30 -63.65 -29.08 -7.77
N ALA A 31 -64.26 -30.15 -8.31
CA ALA A 31 -65.70 -30.50 -8.33
C ALA A 31 -66.56 -29.70 -9.35
N ALA A 32 -67.63 -30.25 -9.94
CA ALA A 32 -68.44 -31.47 -9.68
C ALA A 32 -68.42 -32.43 -10.90
N THR A 33 -68.45 -33.78 -10.83
CA THR A 33 -69.41 -34.80 -10.30
C THR A 33 -70.79 -34.89 -10.95
N SER A 34 -71.01 -35.96 -11.72
CA SER A 34 -72.27 -36.72 -11.84
C SER A 34 -71.96 -38.22 -12.03
N ARG A 35 -72.88 -39.09 -11.58
CA ARG A 35 -72.86 -40.57 -11.76
C ARG A 35 -73.63 -40.92 -13.08
N ASP A 36 -73.89 -42.14 -13.55
CA ASP A 36 -74.10 -43.49 -12.95
C ASP A 36 -73.80 -44.64 -13.97
N ARG A 37 -74.10 -45.90 -13.60
CA ARG A 37 -74.17 -47.13 -14.46
C ARG A 37 -75.25 -46.98 -15.58
N GLU A 38 -75.44 -47.84 -16.61
CA GLU A 38 -75.30 -49.31 -16.72
C GLU A 38 -75.43 -49.82 -18.20
N THR A 39 -74.83 -51.00 -18.52
CA THR A 39 -75.23 -52.00 -19.58
C THR A 39 -75.20 -51.66 -21.12
N PRO A 40 -75.26 -52.65 -22.07
CA PRO A 40 -74.40 -52.65 -23.28
C PRO A 40 -75.11 -52.91 -24.66
N VAL A 41 -74.29 -53.18 -25.71
CA VAL A 41 -74.53 -54.01 -26.93
C VAL A 41 -74.49 -53.30 -28.32
N ALA A 42 -73.42 -53.61 -29.08
CA ALA A 42 -73.30 -53.80 -30.56
C ALA A 42 -73.63 -52.65 -31.56
N PRO A 43 -73.33 -52.81 -32.86
CA PRO A 43 -72.08 -53.25 -33.50
C PRO A 43 -71.52 -52.22 -34.51
N ALA A 44 -70.34 -52.49 -35.09
CA ALA A 44 -69.63 -51.58 -35.99
C ALA A 44 -70.17 -51.53 -37.45
N PRO A 45 -70.08 -50.37 -38.13
CA PRO A 45 -70.06 -50.24 -39.59
C PRO A 45 -68.62 -50.14 -40.17
N PRO A 46 -68.44 -50.24 -41.51
CA PRO A 46 -67.17 -50.63 -42.16
C PRO A 46 -66.09 -49.53 -42.27
N PRO A 47 -64.83 -49.89 -42.59
CA PRO A 47 -63.69 -48.97 -42.60
C PRO A 47 -63.77 -47.93 -43.73
N ALA A 48 -63.71 -46.65 -43.37
CA ALA A 48 -63.51 -45.55 -44.31
C ALA A 48 -62.02 -45.45 -44.71
N VAL A 49 -61.77 -45.25 -46.00
CA VAL A 49 -60.44 -45.18 -46.61
C VAL A 49 -59.61 -44.03 -46.04
N ALA A 50 -58.35 -44.29 -45.72
CA ALA A 50 -57.43 -43.28 -45.21
C ALA A 50 -57.13 -42.19 -46.26
N PRO A 51 -57.24 -40.89 -45.93
CA PRO A 51 -56.66 -39.84 -46.76
C PRO A 51 -55.12 -39.95 -46.74
N PRO A 52 -54.44 -39.51 -47.81
CA PRO A 52 -52.98 -39.58 -47.89
C PRO A 52 -52.31 -38.78 -46.78
N ARG A 53 -51.19 -39.31 -46.26
CA ARG A 53 -50.42 -38.74 -45.15
C ARG A 53 -49.95 -37.32 -45.47
N GLU A 54 -50.44 -36.36 -44.71
CA GLU A 54 -49.73 -35.10 -44.51
C GLU A 54 -48.42 -35.41 -43.75
N PRO A 55 -47.25 -34.91 -44.19
CA PRO A 55 -45.99 -35.21 -43.53
C PRO A 55 -45.98 -34.59 -42.12
N ALA A 56 -45.81 -35.44 -41.11
CA ALA A 56 -45.67 -34.97 -39.74
C ALA A 56 -44.49 -33.99 -39.64
N PRO A 57 -44.62 -32.86 -38.91
CA PRO A 57 -43.48 -32.01 -38.61
C PRO A 57 -42.42 -32.88 -37.92
N GLY A 58 -41.20 -32.85 -38.46
CA GLY A 58 -40.09 -33.65 -37.92
C GLY A 58 -39.87 -33.35 -36.44
N PRO A 59 -39.30 -34.31 -35.67
CA PRO A 59 -39.01 -34.08 -34.26
C PRO A 59 -38.20 -32.79 -34.12
N THR A 60 -38.75 -31.82 -33.39
CA THR A 60 -37.99 -30.66 -32.94
C THR A 60 -36.72 -31.19 -32.29
N PRO A 61 -35.51 -30.75 -32.72
CA PRO A 61 -34.28 -31.21 -32.11
C PRO A 61 -34.37 -30.93 -30.61
N GLU A 62 -34.16 -31.98 -29.81
CA GLU A 62 -34.09 -31.86 -28.36
C GLU A 62 -33.17 -30.69 -28.04
N SER A 63 -33.64 -29.79 -27.19
CA SER A 63 -32.84 -28.69 -26.68
C SER A 63 -31.71 -29.29 -25.85
N THR A 64 -30.59 -29.59 -26.52
CA THR A 64 -29.32 -29.96 -25.89
C THR A 64 -29.09 -28.98 -24.74
N PRO A 65 -28.87 -29.44 -23.50
CA PRO A 65 -28.62 -28.53 -22.39
C PRO A 65 -27.43 -27.66 -22.81
N ALA A 66 -27.67 -26.36 -22.92
CA ALA A 66 -26.69 -25.43 -23.45
C ALA A 66 -25.41 -25.58 -22.63
N VAL A 67 -24.38 -26.16 -23.24
CA VAL A 67 -23.03 -26.18 -22.66
C VAL A 67 -22.71 -24.74 -22.37
N ALA A 68 -22.60 -24.41 -21.09
CA ALA A 68 -22.41 -23.03 -20.65
C ALA A 68 -21.23 -22.47 -21.44
N ALA A 69 -21.51 -21.45 -22.26
CA ALA A 69 -20.49 -20.85 -23.11
C ALA A 69 -19.29 -20.51 -22.22
N PRO A 70 -18.05 -20.89 -22.62
CA PRO A 70 -16.88 -20.63 -21.79
C PRO A 70 -16.90 -19.16 -21.42
N ALA A 71 -16.94 -18.89 -20.10
CA ALA A 71 -17.12 -17.55 -19.57
C ALA A 71 -16.18 -16.61 -20.31
N ALA A 72 -16.76 -15.60 -20.98
CA ALA A 72 -16.06 -14.78 -21.96
C ALA A 72 -14.70 -14.36 -21.38
N ALA A 73 -13.62 -14.87 -21.99
CA ALA A 73 -12.28 -14.71 -21.44
C ALA A 73 -12.05 -13.22 -21.22
N GLU A 74 -11.87 -12.81 -19.96
CA GLU A 74 -11.68 -11.40 -19.64
C GLU A 74 -10.54 -10.87 -20.52
N PRO A 75 -10.74 -9.72 -21.20
CA PRO A 75 -9.72 -9.20 -22.10
C PRO A 75 -8.43 -9.03 -21.31
N VAL A 76 -7.40 -9.79 -21.71
CA VAL A 76 -6.09 -9.74 -21.06
C VAL A 76 -5.64 -8.28 -21.10
N GLU A 77 -5.52 -7.63 -19.93
CA GLU A 77 -5.01 -6.26 -19.84
C GLU A 77 -3.58 -6.25 -20.43
N VAL A 78 -3.45 -5.83 -21.69
CA VAL A 78 -2.16 -5.68 -22.38
C VAL A 78 -1.51 -4.41 -21.84
N PHE A 79 -0.64 -4.58 -20.85
CA PHE A 79 0.18 -3.47 -20.35
C PHE A 79 1.12 -3.00 -21.48
N PRO A 80 1.30 -1.68 -21.67
CA PRO A 80 2.28 -1.18 -22.61
C PRO A 80 3.68 -1.68 -22.24
N ASP A 81 4.47 -2.04 -23.25
CA ASP A 81 5.86 -2.42 -23.04
C ASP A 81 6.62 -1.25 -22.39
N GLY A 82 7.19 -1.52 -21.21
CA GLY A 82 8.00 -0.55 -20.48
C GLY A 82 9.25 -0.12 -21.27
N PRO A 83 9.99 0.88 -20.76
CA PRO A 83 11.19 1.39 -21.44
C PRO A 83 12.17 0.27 -21.81
N ARG A 84 12.79 0.40 -22.99
CA ARG A 84 13.73 -0.60 -23.54
C ARG A 84 14.72 -1.04 -22.47
N ARG A 85 14.96 -2.36 -22.36
CA ARG A 85 15.82 -2.94 -21.31
C ARG A 85 17.21 -2.31 -21.21
N SER A 86 17.79 -1.88 -22.34
CA SER A 86 19.05 -1.14 -22.38
C SER A 86 18.98 0.22 -21.69
N VAL A 87 17.90 0.98 -21.89
CA VAL A 87 17.68 2.28 -21.23
C VAL A 87 17.49 2.09 -19.73
N LEU A 88 16.72 1.08 -19.32
CA LEU A 88 16.62 0.69 -17.91
C LEU A 88 17.99 0.34 -17.31
N ALA A 89 18.80 -0.46 -18.00
CA ALA A 89 20.13 -0.85 -17.55
C ALA A 89 21.08 0.36 -17.39
N ILE A 90 21.03 1.33 -18.32
CA ILE A 90 21.81 2.57 -18.22
C ILE A 90 21.41 3.37 -16.96
N TRP A 91 20.12 3.61 -16.73
CA TRP A 91 19.68 4.36 -15.55
C TRP A 91 19.94 3.61 -14.24
N PHE A 92 19.87 2.28 -14.23
CA PHE A 92 20.31 1.49 -13.08
C PHE A 92 21.82 1.58 -12.85
N PHE A 93 22.63 1.58 -13.91
CA PHE A 93 24.07 1.77 -13.79
C PHE A 93 24.41 3.15 -13.22
N VAL A 94 23.76 4.23 -13.70
CA VAL A 94 23.93 5.59 -13.16
C VAL A 94 23.50 5.66 -11.68
N LEU A 95 22.35 5.06 -11.32
CA LEU A 95 21.88 5.00 -9.93
C LEU A 95 22.88 4.27 -9.02
N VAL A 96 23.38 3.09 -9.45
CA VAL A 96 24.33 2.28 -8.68
C VAL A 96 25.68 2.98 -8.56
N LEU A 97 26.16 3.62 -9.63
CA LEU A 97 27.42 4.37 -9.63
C LEU A 97 27.34 5.58 -8.67
N GLY A 98 26.26 6.35 -8.72
CA GLY A 98 26.04 7.47 -7.79
C GLY A 98 25.89 7.03 -6.34
N ALA A 99 25.15 5.94 -6.10
CA ALA A 99 25.02 5.36 -4.75
C ALA A 99 26.34 4.78 -4.22
N ALA A 100 27.17 4.19 -5.09
CA ALA A 100 28.49 3.69 -4.73
C ALA A 100 29.48 4.83 -4.43
N ALA A 101 29.43 5.93 -5.17
CA ALA A 101 30.22 7.13 -4.92
C ALA A 101 29.93 7.73 -3.53
N LEU A 102 28.65 7.95 -3.21
CA LEU A 102 28.20 8.43 -1.90
C LEU A 102 28.51 7.43 -0.76
N GLY A 103 28.33 6.13 -1.02
CA GLY A 103 28.66 5.08 -0.07
C GLY A 103 30.17 4.99 0.22
N TRP A 104 31.01 5.26 -0.77
CA TRP A 104 32.46 5.35 -0.60
C TRP A 104 32.83 6.53 0.31
N SER A 105 32.30 7.73 0.03
CA SER A 105 32.54 8.92 0.86
C SER A 105 32.12 8.70 2.32
N ALA A 106 30.92 8.17 2.54
CA ALA A 106 30.41 7.86 3.88
C ALA A 106 31.29 6.84 4.63
N VAL A 107 31.82 5.82 3.94
CA VAL A 107 32.75 4.85 4.54
C VAL A 107 34.10 5.51 4.85
N THR A 108 34.64 6.33 3.96
CA THR A 108 35.91 7.05 4.22
C THR A 108 35.80 8.06 5.35
N GLY A 109 34.66 8.74 5.52
CA GLY A 109 34.43 9.64 6.66
C GLY A 109 34.41 8.88 8.00
N VAL A 110 33.63 7.80 8.09
CA VAL A 110 33.53 6.98 9.31
C VAL A 110 34.87 6.32 9.70
N ILE A 111 35.67 5.89 8.71
CA ILE A 111 36.99 5.28 8.96
C ILE A 111 38.05 6.36 9.26
N GLY A 112 38.00 7.51 8.58
CA GLY A 112 38.95 8.61 8.78
C GLY A 112 38.94 9.19 10.19
N ASP A 113 37.76 9.30 10.81
CA ASP A 113 37.63 9.73 12.21
C ASP A 113 38.20 8.73 13.24
N SER A 114 38.45 7.49 12.85
CA SER A 114 38.77 6.39 13.77
C SER A 114 40.13 5.70 13.56
N ALA A 115 40.86 6.01 12.48
CA ALA A 115 42.17 5.43 12.21
C ALA A 115 43.16 6.42 11.55
N PRO A 116 44.41 6.51 12.01
CA PRO A 116 45.46 7.30 11.36
C PRO A 116 45.96 6.55 10.11
N ILE A 117 45.24 6.65 9.00
CA ILE A 117 45.59 6.02 7.72
C ILE A 117 45.90 7.11 6.69
N ASP A 118 47.15 7.58 6.68
CA ASP A 118 47.69 8.50 5.66
C ASP A 118 47.73 7.88 4.24
N GLU A 119 47.36 6.60 4.09
CA GLU A 119 47.45 5.83 2.84
C GLU A 119 46.11 5.71 2.06
N LEU A 120 44.99 6.21 2.60
CA LEU A 120 43.72 6.22 1.85
C LEU A 120 43.71 7.40 0.86
N PRO A 121 43.45 7.18 -0.44
CA PRO A 121 43.41 8.27 -1.41
C PRO A 121 42.26 9.22 -1.09
N ALA A 122 42.58 10.51 -0.96
CA ALA A 122 41.62 11.55 -0.66
C ALA A 122 40.44 11.52 -1.63
N VAL A 123 39.22 11.44 -1.09
CA VAL A 123 38.00 11.46 -1.89
C VAL A 123 37.81 12.86 -2.48
N PRO A 124 37.61 13.02 -3.81
CA PRO A 124 37.41 14.33 -4.40
C PRO A 124 36.11 14.98 -3.88
N GLU A 125 36.18 16.23 -3.41
CA GLU A 125 35.05 16.97 -2.82
C GLU A 125 33.81 17.01 -3.73
N TRP A 126 34.01 17.05 -5.06
CA TRP A 126 32.91 17.05 -6.03
C TRP A 126 32.18 15.71 -6.17
N LEU A 127 32.73 14.61 -5.64
CA LEU A 127 32.19 13.26 -5.83
C LEU A 127 30.82 13.09 -5.19
N ASP A 128 30.59 13.68 -4.01
CA ASP A 128 29.31 13.57 -3.29
C ASP A 128 28.20 14.35 -3.99
N GLY A 129 28.48 15.59 -4.41
CA GLY A 129 27.55 16.35 -5.24
C GLY A 129 27.22 15.63 -6.54
N ALA A 130 28.22 15.11 -7.26
CA ALA A 130 28.00 14.37 -8.49
C ALA A 130 27.19 13.08 -8.26
N GLY A 131 27.47 12.33 -7.19
CA GLY A 131 26.72 11.14 -6.78
C GLY A 131 25.26 11.46 -6.43
N ALA A 132 25.02 12.52 -5.65
CA ALA A 132 23.70 13.01 -5.29
C ALA A 132 22.88 13.40 -6.54
N VAL A 133 23.47 14.15 -7.47
CA VAL A 133 22.85 14.53 -8.74
C VAL A 133 22.54 13.30 -9.61
N ALA A 134 23.46 12.33 -9.71
CA ALA A 134 23.24 11.09 -10.45
C ALA A 134 22.06 10.28 -9.86
N VAL A 135 21.98 10.18 -8.53
CA VAL A 135 20.89 9.47 -7.84
C VAL A 135 19.55 10.19 -8.03
N VAL A 136 19.43 11.49 -7.73
CA VAL A 136 18.14 12.20 -7.87
C VAL A 136 17.66 12.24 -9.33
N THR A 137 18.57 12.37 -10.30
CA THR A 137 18.22 12.31 -11.73
C THR A 137 17.66 10.93 -12.09
N SER A 138 18.32 9.86 -11.64
CA SER A 138 17.88 8.48 -11.88
C SER A 138 16.54 8.17 -11.21
N LEU A 139 16.35 8.57 -9.94
CA LEU A 139 15.09 8.41 -9.22
C LEU A 139 13.95 9.22 -9.86
N SER A 140 14.23 10.42 -10.37
CA SER A 140 13.26 11.25 -11.11
C SER A 140 12.83 10.59 -12.42
N TRP A 141 13.77 10.00 -13.16
CA TRP A 141 13.49 9.23 -14.37
C TRP A 141 12.67 7.97 -14.07
N LEU A 142 13.05 7.23 -13.02
CA LEU A 142 12.37 6.00 -12.58
C LEU A 142 10.95 6.28 -12.05
N LEU A 143 10.73 7.37 -11.32
CA LEU A 143 9.39 7.78 -10.87
C LEU A 143 8.49 8.17 -12.05
N ALA A 144 9.03 8.93 -13.00
CA ALA A 144 8.28 9.37 -14.17
C ALA A 144 7.94 8.20 -15.10
N THR A 145 8.87 7.29 -15.39
CA THR A 145 8.55 6.05 -16.16
C THR A 145 7.52 5.19 -15.43
N ARG A 146 7.68 4.97 -14.12
CA ARG A 146 6.74 4.16 -13.34
C ARG A 146 5.33 4.75 -13.30
N THR A 147 5.15 6.05 -13.54
CA THR A 147 3.84 6.73 -13.47
C THR A 147 3.29 7.17 -14.84
N ALA A 148 3.87 6.72 -15.97
CA ALA A 148 3.53 7.18 -17.32
C ALA A 148 3.66 8.72 -17.52
N GLY A 149 4.69 9.31 -16.92
CA GLY A 149 5.08 10.70 -17.06
C GLY A 149 6.17 10.93 -18.13
N ARG A 150 6.49 12.19 -18.41
CA ARG A 150 7.50 12.59 -19.41
C ARG A 150 8.93 12.39 -18.86
N ALA A 151 9.38 11.15 -18.77
CA ALA A 151 10.57 10.77 -18.00
C ALA A 151 11.87 11.49 -18.36
N LEU A 152 12.13 11.77 -19.65
CA LEU A 152 13.30 12.55 -20.06
C LEU A 152 13.25 14.01 -19.59
N ILE A 153 12.05 14.59 -19.46
CA ILE A 153 11.89 15.96 -18.94
C ILE A 153 12.07 15.98 -17.43
N SER A 154 11.49 15.00 -16.71
CA SER A 154 11.70 14.87 -15.27
C SER A 154 13.17 14.64 -14.93
N ALA A 155 13.88 13.80 -15.69
CA ALA A 155 15.32 13.59 -15.56
C ALA A 155 16.11 14.87 -15.90
N GLY A 156 15.86 15.49 -17.06
CA GLY A 156 16.56 16.70 -17.48
C GLY A 156 16.39 17.88 -16.50
N LEU A 157 15.19 18.02 -15.93
CA LEU A 157 14.90 19.04 -14.92
C LEU A 157 15.58 18.74 -13.57
N ALA A 158 15.59 17.48 -13.13
CA ALA A 158 16.33 17.07 -11.93
C ALA A 158 17.86 17.26 -12.10
N LEU A 159 18.41 16.90 -13.26
CA LEU A 159 19.81 17.13 -13.60
C LEU A 159 20.14 18.63 -13.62
N ALA A 160 19.34 19.45 -14.32
CA ALA A 160 19.57 20.89 -14.42
C ALA A 160 19.52 21.58 -13.05
N LEU A 161 18.50 21.29 -12.24
CA LEU A 161 18.38 21.87 -10.89
C LEU A 161 19.48 21.36 -9.95
N GLY A 162 19.82 20.07 -10.00
CA GLY A 162 20.90 19.49 -9.21
C GLY A 162 22.26 20.09 -9.53
N VAL A 163 22.62 20.17 -10.82
CA VAL A 163 23.89 20.81 -11.26
C VAL A 163 23.91 22.30 -10.93
N THR A 164 22.81 23.02 -11.16
CA THR A 164 22.72 24.45 -10.81
C THR A 164 22.88 24.65 -9.30
N SER A 165 22.35 23.74 -8.48
CA SER A 165 22.52 23.78 -7.03
C SER A 165 23.98 23.63 -6.60
N LEU A 166 24.77 22.78 -7.25
CA LEU A 166 26.19 22.61 -6.94
C LEU A 166 27.04 23.79 -7.45
N VAL A 167 26.75 24.28 -8.67
CA VAL A 167 27.53 25.35 -9.31
C VAL A 167 27.28 26.71 -8.67
N VAL A 168 26.04 27.00 -8.25
CA VAL A 168 25.68 28.27 -7.58
C VAL A 168 25.89 28.19 -6.06
N GLY A 169 25.68 27.01 -5.47
CA GLY A 169 25.90 26.76 -4.04
C GLY A 169 25.04 27.63 -3.12
N GLY A 170 25.65 28.06 -2.02
CA GLY A 170 24.98 28.80 -0.95
C GLY A 170 24.06 27.92 -0.09
N ARG A 171 23.23 28.54 0.76
CA ARG A 171 22.41 27.82 1.75
C ARG A 171 21.07 27.31 1.23
N VAL A 172 20.49 28.01 0.25
CA VAL A 172 19.09 27.81 -0.16
C VAL A 172 18.96 26.73 -1.25
N LEU A 173 19.82 26.78 -2.28
CA LEU A 173 19.72 25.84 -3.40
C LEU A 173 20.03 24.39 -2.99
N PRO A 174 21.14 24.08 -2.27
CA PRO A 174 21.45 22.70 -1.91
C PRO A 174 20.47 22.12 -0.90
N THR A 175 20.00 22.93 0.05
CA THR A 175 18.89 22.56 0.94
C THR A 175 17.61 22.24 0.15
N GLY A 176 17.26 23.05 -0.85
CA GLY A 176 16.12 22.80 -1.75
C GLY A 176 16.28 21.53 -2.58
N ALA A 177 17.48 21.29 -3.13
CA ALA A 177 17.82 20.08 -3.87
C ALA A 177 17.73 18.82 -2.99
N ALA A 178 18.24 18.87 -1.76
CA ALA A 178 18.13 17.80 -0.78
C ALA A 178 16.67 17.51 -0.39
N VAL A 179 15.84 18.53 -0.13
CA VAL A 179 14.39 18.36 0.11
C VAL A 179 13.72 17.68 -1.09
N MET A 180 13.96 18.16 -2.31
CA MET A 180 13.35 17.59 -3.51
C MET A 180 13.85 16.16 -3.80
N THR A 181 15.10 15.86 -3.46
CA THR A 181 15.67 14.50 -3.51
C THR A 181 14.93 13.56 -2.54
N CYS A 182 14.78 13.97 -1.28
CA CYS A 182 13.98 13.25 -0.29
C CYS A 182 12.54 13.02 -0.78
N VAL A 183 11.90 14.03 -1.35
CA VAL A 183 10.53 13.95 -1.90
C VAL A 183 10.43 12.93 -3.03
N VAL A 184 11.24 13.08 -4.08
CA VAL A 184 11.18 12.21 -5.26
C VAL A 184 11.55 10.78 -4.92
N GLY A 185 12.65 10.57 -4.18
CA GLY A 185 13.12 9.25 -3.79
C GLY A 185 12.15 8.52 -2.85
N SER A 186 11.54 9.24 -1.90
CA SER A 186 10.52 8.68 -1.00
C SER A 186 9.25 8.25 -1.72
N VAL A 187 8.78 9.06 -2.68
CA VAL A 187 7.61 8.71 -3.49
C VAL A 187 7.94 7.56 -4.44
N TYR A 188 9.13 7.54 -5.04
CA TYR A 188 9.57 6.40 -5.85
C TYR A 188 9.67 5.10 -5.04
N ALA A 189 10.21 5.16 -3.82
CA ALA A 189 10.27 4.02 -2.90
C ALA A 189 8.89 3.40 -2.61
N VAL A 190 7.81 4.19 -2.63
CA VAL A 190 6.43 3.67 -2.60
C VAL A 190 6.02 3.10 -3.96
N MET A 191 6.20 3.84 -5.05
CA MET A 191 5.73 3.48 -6.41
C MET A 191 6.43 2.25 -7.01
N VAL A 192 7.66 1.96 -6.58
CA VAL A 192 8.42 0.79 -7.00
C VAL A 192 7.90 -0.51 -6.38
N THR A 193 7.06 -0.46 -5.33
CA THR A 193 6.48 -1.66 -4.71
C THR A 193 5.50 -2.37 -5.65
N VAL A 194 5.47 -3.70 -5.57
CA VAL A 194 4.63 -4.60 -6.38
C VAL A 194 3.57 -5.27 -5.47
N PRO A 195 2.38 -5.67 -5.96
CA PRO A 195 1.40 -6.37 -5.14
C PRO A 195 1.92 -7.69 -4.56
N ALA A 196 1.51 -8.02 -3.33
CA ALA A 196 2.07 -9.12 -2.57
C ALA A 196 1.00 -10.02 -1.89
N VAL A 197 0.74 -11.20 -2.48
CA VAL A 197 -0.29 -12.16 -2.03
C VAL A 197 -0.12 -12.65 -0.58
N THR A 198 1.10 -12.62 -0.05
CA THR A 198 1.46 -13.20 1.25
C THR A 198 2.20 -12.17 2.10
N GLY A 199 1.99 -12.17 3.42
CA GLY A 199 2.63 -11.21 4.33
C GLY A 199 4.16 -11.11 4.21
N LEU A 200 4.86 -12.24 4.03
CA LEU A 200 6.33 -12.23 3.84
C LEU A 200 6.76 -11.53 2.53
N LYS A 201 6.00 -11.69 1.44
CA LYS A 201 6.23 -10.93 0.20
C LYS A 201 5.96 -9.43 0.44
N ALA A 202 4.93 -9.08 1.20
CA ALA A 202 4.61 -7.68 1.51
C ALA A 202 5.71 -7.02 2.38
N MET A 203 6.22 -7.75 3.38
CA MET A 203 7.39 -7.33 4.16
C MET A 203 8.64 -7.13 3.27
N ARG A 204 8.88 -8.02 2.30
CA ARG A 204 9.97 -7.84 1.32
C ARG A 204 9.78 -6.58 0.48
N GLU A 205 8.57 -6.26 0.04
CA GLU A 205 8.32 -5.01 -0.71
C GLU A 205 8.54 -3.77 0.16
N ALA A 206 8.17 -3.79 1.43
CA ALA A 206 8.48 -2.72 2.39
C ALA A 206 9.99 -2.58 2.66
N LEU A 207 10.74 -3.69 2.71
CA LEU A 207 12.21 -3.67 2.81
C LEU A 207 12.87 -3.07 1.56
N ILE A 208 12.34 -3.34 0.36
CA ILE A 208 12.84 -2.73 -0.88
C ILE A 208 12.54 -1.22 -0.90
N ALA A 209 11.36 -0.80 -0.42
CA ALA A 209 11.05 0.63 -0.25
C ALA A 209 12.01 1.31 0.75
N ALA A 210 12.29 0.65 1.89
CA ALA A 210 13.26 1.15 2.86
C ALA A 210 14.67 1.28 2.26
N LEU A 211 15.14 0.29 1.48
CA LEU A 211 16.44 0.35 0.81
C LEU A 211 16.55 1.54 -0.16
N VAL A 212 15.50 1.81 -0.95
CA VAL A 212 15.45 2.99 -1.84
C VAL A 212 15.45 4.29 -1.04
N ALA A 213 14.77 4.34 0.12
CA ALA A 213 14.83 5.49 1.02
C ALA A 213 16.23 5.70 1.62
N THR A 214 16.95 4.62 1.97
CA THR A 214 18.35 4.71 2.42
C THR A 214 19.28 5.26 1.33
N VAL A 215 19.16 4.81 0.08
CA VAL A 215 19.90 5.39 -1.05
C VAL A 215 19.54 6.87 -1.25
N THR A 216 18.27 7.23 -1.04
CA THR A 216 17.82 8.63 -1.08
C THR A 216 18.45 9.46 0.04
N ALA A 217 18.68 8.89 1.22
CA ALA A 217 19.29 9.59 2.35
C ALA A 217 20.74 10.00 2.08
N PHE A 218 21.55 9.08 1.54
CA PHE A 218 22.92 9.41 1.10
C PHE A 218 22.91 10.51 0.04
N ALA A 219 21.99 10.45 -0.93
CA ALA A 219 21.89 11.48 -1.96
C ALA A 219 21.39 12.84 -1.43
N ALA A 220 20.61 12.87 -0.34
CA ALA A 220 20.22 14.11 0.32
C ALA A 220 21.39 14.75 1.10
N VAL A 221 22.24 13.92 1.73
CA VAL A 221 23.45 14.38 2.44
C VAL A 221 24.52 14.88 1.46
N GLY A 222 24.69 14.26 0.29
CA GLY A 222 25.66 14.71 -0.73
C GLY A 222 25.37 16.07 -1.37
N PHE A 223 24.29 16.75 -0.98
CA PHE A 223 24.05 18.17 -1.28
C PHE A 223 24.47 19.11 -0.12
N GLU A 224 25.07 18.61 0.96
CA GLU A 224 25.51 19.37 2.13
C GLU A 224 24.47 20.41 2.65
N PRO A 225 23.22 20.00 2.90
CA PRO A 225 22.13 20.95 3.13
C PRO A 225 22.25 21.62 4.51
N THR A 226 22.22 22.95 4.55
CA THR A 226 22.22 23.71 5.82
C THR A 226 20.82 23.73 6.42
N VAL A 227 20.54 22.81 7.35
CA VAL A 227 19.18 22.51 7.81
C VAL A 227 18.84 23.01 9.22
N ALA A 228 17.57 23.40 9.38
CA ALA A 228 16.85 23.20 10.63
C ALA A 228 16.09 21.88 10.49
N THR A 229 16.62 20.79 11.07
CA THR A 229 16.26 19.38 10.84
C THR A 229 14.75 19.12 10.81
N GLU A 230 14.01 19.72 11.74
CA GLU A 230 12.56 19.56 11.87
C GLU A 230 11.78 20.18 10.71
N ARG A 231 12.18 21.39 10.29
CA ARG A 231 11.53 22.08 9.15
C ARG A 231 11.82 21.32 7.86
N PHE A 232 13.04 20.79 7.72
CA PHE A 232 13.43 19.95 6.60
C PHE A 232 12.55 18.69 6.49
N GLU A 233 12.40 17.94 7.59
CA GLU A 233 11.57 16.73 7.61
C GLU A 233 10.08 17.03 7.38
N ILE A 234 9.52 18.06 8.03
CA ILE A 234 8.11 18.45 7.85
C ILE A 234 7.83 18.87 6.40
N VAL A 235 8.70 19.70 5.79
CA VAL A 235 8.51 20.15 4.40
C VAL A 235 8.65 18.99 3.43
N ALA A 236 9.66 18.12 3.60
CA ALA A 236 9.82 16.93 2.78
C ALA A 236 8.60 15.98 2.89
N LEU A 237 8.08 15.78 4.11
CA LEU A 237 6.92 14.91 4.36
C LEU A 237 5.65 15.48 3.72
N LEU A 238 5.38 16.78 3.86
CA LEU A 238 4.21 17.43 3.28
C LEU A 238 4.25 17.43 1.75
N LEU A 239 5.41 17.75 1.14
CA LEU A 239 5.58 17.73 -0.32
C LEU A 239 5.49 16.32 -0.89
N ALA A 240 6.10 15.32 -0.23
CA ALA A 240 6.02 13.93 -0.65
C ALA A 240 4.61 13.37 -0.49
N LEU A 241 3.88 13.75 0.57
CA LEU A 241 2.48 13.38 0.75
C LEU A 241 1.59 14.01 -0.34
N ALA A 242 1.77 15.29 -0.66
CA ALA A 242 1.05 15.94 -1.75
C ALA A 242 1.31 15.26 -3.10
N LEU A 243 2.58 14.94 -3.41
CA LEU A 243 2.99 14.29 -4.65
C LEU A 243 2.46 12.85 -4.75
N VAL A 244 2.59 12.03 -3.69
CA VAL A 244 2.10 10.65 -3.70
C VAL A 244 0.58 10.59 -3.79
N LEU A 245 -0.15 11.50 -3.14
CA LEU A 245 -1.60 11.58 -3.22
C LEU A 245 -2.06 12.03 -4.61
N ALA A 246 -1.38 12.97 -5.26
CA ALA A 246 -1.67 13.37 -6.63
C ALA A 246 -1.47 12.20 -7.63
N ILE A 247 -0.40 11.42 -7.46
CA ILE A 247 -0.13 10.22 -8.26
C ILE A 247 -1.20 9.14 -8.00
N VAL A 248 -1.47 8.82 -6.73
CA VAL A 248 -2.45 7.79 -6.35
C VAL A 248 -3.88 8.17 -6.74
N TYR A 249 -4.24 9.45 -6.70
CA TYR A 249 -5.52 9.93 -7.21
C TYR A 249 -5.67 9.64 -8.72
N ARG A 250 -4.60 9.84 -9.50
CA ARG A 250 -4.57 9.50 -10.94
C ARG A 250 -4.64 8.00 -11.20
N LEU A 251 -3.88 7.19 -10.46
CA LEU A 251 -3.80 5.73 -10.66
C LEU A 251 -5.00 4.95 -10.07
N GLY A 252 -5.60 5.46 -9.00
CA GLY A 252 -6.56 4.73 -8.14
C GLY A 252 -8.03 4.81 -8.56
N ALA A 253 -8.34 5.30 -9.77
CA ALA A 253 -9.69 5.68 -10.23
C ALA A 253 -10.33 6.83 -9.41
N GLY A 254 -9.51 7.73 -8.87
CA GLY A 254 -9.95 8.85 -8.03
C GLY A 254 -10.61 8.44 -6.72
N LEU A 255 -11.21 9.40 -6.01
CA LEU A 255 -11.89 9.15 -4.73
C LEU A 255 -13.09 8.19 -4.88
N HIS A 256 -13.72 8.13 -6.05
CA HIS A 256 -14.84 7.24 -6.35
C HIS A 256 -14.46 5.75 -6.28
N GLY A 257 -13.19 5.40 -6.55
CA GLY A 257 -12.69 4.02 -6.44
C GLY A 257 -12.51 3.50 -5.00
N LEU A 258 -12.47 4.38 -3.99
CA LEU A 258 -12.25 4.01 -2.58
C LEU A 258 -13.46 3.29 -1.95
N GLY A 259 -14.68 3.60 -2.39
CA GLY A 259 -15.90 3.17 -1.71
C GLY A 259 -15.93 3.55 -0.22
N ARG A 260 -16.92 3.04 0.53
CA ARG A 260 -17.06 3.41 1.95
C ARG A 260 -15.89 2.95 2.83
N ARG A 261 -15.37 1.73 2.59
CA ARG A 261 -14.27 1.16 3.40
C ARG A 261 -12.93 1.86 3.13
N GLY A 262 -12.61 2.15 1.88
CA GLY A 262 -11.38 2.87 1.54
C GLY A 262 -11.40 4.28 2.14
N MET A 263 -12.51 5.03 1.98
CA MET A 263 -12.64 6.37 2.56
C MET A 263 -12.44 6.38 4.08
N ILE A 264 -12.99 5.38 4.79
CA ILE A 264 -12.78 5.23 6.24
C ILE A 264 -11.29 5.04 6.57
N VAL A 265 -10.56 4.17 5.86
CA VAL A 265 -9.14 3.94 6.20
C VAL A 265 -8.24 5.09 5.73
N VAL A 266 -8.56 5.80 4.65
CA VAL A 266 -7.86 7.05 4.31
C VAL A 266 -8.09 8.12 5.38
N ALA A 267 -9.32 8.26 5.88
CA ALA A 267 -9.62 9.16 6.98
C ALA A 267 -8.91 8.76 8.29
N ILE A 268 -8.81 7.45 8.60
CA ILE A 268 -8.05 6.95 9.75
C ILE A 268 -6.55 7.21 9.56
N GLY A 269 -5.97 6.92 8.38
CA GLY A 269 -4.55 7.15 8.11
C GLY A 269 -4.18 8.63 8.20
N LEU A 270 -5.02 9.51 7.63
CA LEU A 270 -4.84 10.95 7.71
C LEU A 270 -5.09 11.48 9.13
N GLY A 271 -6.02 10.89 9.87
CA GLY A 271 -6.28 11.17 11.28
C GLY A 271 -5.15 10.73 12.21
N VAL A 272 -4.53 9.57 11.96
CA VAL A 272 -3.33 9.09 12.70
C VAL A 272 -2.12 9.95 12.36
N LEU A 273 -1.93 10.31 11.09
CA LEU A 273 -0.87 11.24 10.69
C LEU A 273 -1.05 12.61 11.37
N PHE A 274 -2.25 13.18 11.28
CA PHE A 274 -2.58 14.44 11.94
C PHE A 274 -2.41 14.34 13.45
N ALA A 275 -2.91 13.28 14.10
CA ALA A 275 -2.75 13.07 15.53
C ALA A 275 -1.28 12.95 15.92
N THR A 276 -0.43 12.27 15.14
CA THR A 276 1.01 12.14 15.42
C THR A 276 1.73 13.49 15.32
N LEU A 277 1.45 14.26 14.27
CA LEU A 277 2.05 15.59 14.06
C LEU A 277 1.52 16.63 15.08
N ALA A 278 0.21 16.64 15.31
CA ALA A 278 -0.43 17.52 16.29
C ALA A 278 0.01 17.16 17.71
N TYR A 279 0.17 15.88 18.05
CA TYR A 279 0.70 15.45 19.36
C TYR A 279 2.12 15.93 19.57
N ALA A 280 3.00 15.83 18.57
CA ALA A 280 4.36 16.38 18.65
C ALA A 280 4.37 17.91 18.86
N GLU A 281 3.54 18.65 18.14
CA GLU A 281 3.43 20.11 18.27
C GLU A 281 2.76 20.56 19.58
N LEU A 282 1.79 19.79 20.07
CA LEU A 282 1.02 20.08 21.27
C LEU A 282 1.81 19.72 22.54
N LEU A 283 2.59 18.63 22.53
CA LEU A 283 3.63 18.38 23.54
C LEU A 283 4.62 19.56 23.61
N ARG A 284 5.05 20.08 22.46
CA ARG A 284 6.02 21.19 22.39
C ARG A 284 5.53 22.52 22.91
N ARG A 285 4.26 22.87 22.68
CA ARG A 285 3.71 24.18 23.07
C ARG A 285 2.92 24.17 24.37
N TYR A 286 2.32 23.03 24.72
CA TYR A 286 1.31 22.93 25.79
C TYR A 286 1.44 21.66 26.63
N GLY A 287 2.48 20.84 26.41
CA GLY A 287 2.69 19.62 27.17
C GLY A 287 2.94 19.95 28.64
N ALA A 288 2.22 19.27 29.55
CA ALA A 288 2.52 19.36 30.97
C ALA A 288 3.96 18.88 31.21
N GLN A 289 4.81 19.76 31.75
CA GLN A 289 6.27 19.59 31.79
C GLN A 289 6.69 18.19 32.28
N THR A 290 6.03 17.67 33.33
CA THR A 290 6.30 16.35 33.94
C THR A 290 5.99 15.17 33.02
N PHE A 291 4.98 15.28 32.16
CA PHE A 291 4.65 14.22 31.19
C PHE A 291 5.59 14.27 29.98
N VAL A 292 5.94 15.48 29.52
CA VAL A 292 6.94 15.67 28.45
C VAL A 292 8.29 15.13 28.92
N SER A 293 8.74 15.48 30.12
CA SER A 293 9.99 14.97 30.69
C SER A 293 9.95 13.46 30.79
N SER A 294 8.92 12.85 31.40
CA SER A 294 8.85 11.39 31.56
C SER A 294 8.95 10.60 30.23
N VAL A 295 8.47 11.17 29.12
CA VAL A 295 8.56 10.56 27.79
C VAL A 295 9.95 10.77 27.16
N LEU A 296 10.55 11.96 27.35
CA LEU A 296 11.92 12.24 26.92
C LEU A 296 12.93 11.43 27.74
N ASP A 297 12.85 11.45 29.07
CA ASP A 297 13.64 10.65 30.00
C ASP A 297 13.61 9.15 29.63
N PHE A 298 12.44 8.63 29.21
CA PHE A 298 12.31 7.25 28.72
C PHE A 298 12.96 7.03 27.35
N ALA A 299 12.84 8.00 26.43
CA ALA A 299 13.48 7.92 25.12
C ALA A 299 15.01 7.99 25.22
N ASP A 300 15.52 8.87 26.09
CA ASP A 300 16.94 9.08 26.36
C ASP A 300 17.53 7.87 27.09
N TRP A 301 16.90 7.38 28.16
CA TRP A 301 17.29 6.12 28.83
C TRP A 301 17.32 4.92 27.88
N THR A 302 16.39 4.88 26.93
CA THR A 302 16.38 3.84 25.89
C THR A 302 17.54 4.05 24.91
N ALA A 303 17.77 5.29 24.44
CA ALA A 303 18.85 5.61 23.52
C ALA A 303 20.24 5.34 24.12
N GLU A 304 20.46 5.68 25.39
CA GLU A 304 21.69 5.33 26.14
C GLU A 304 21.92 3.81 26.19
N ARG A 305 20.85 3.02 26.28
CA ARG A 305 20.95 1.57 26.52
C ARG A 305 20.99 0.71 25.25
N ILE A 306 20.33 1.14 24.17
CA ILE A 306 20.30 0.42 22.89
C ILE A 306 20.85 1.24 21.72
N GLY A 307 21.48 2.39 21.99
CA GLY A 307 22.15 3.23 20.98
C GLY A 307 21.23 4.09 20.12
N ALA A 308 19.91 3.87 20.10
CA ALA A 308 18.94 4.73 19.40
C ALA A 308 17.48 4.47 19.81
N PHE A 309 16.66 5.52 19.83
CA PHE A 309 15.19 5.39 19.96
C PHE A 309 14.51 5.27 18.58
N PRO A 310 13.58 4.31 18.35
CA PRO A 310 12.88 4.13 17.08
C PRO A 310 11.86 5.25 16.80
N ARG A 311 11.73 5.67 15.53
CA ARG A 311 10.80 6.72 15.09
C ARG A 311 9.34 6.22 15.13
N PRO A 312 8.46 6.74 16.02
CA PRO A 312 7.10 6.20 16.19
C PRO A 312 6.25 6.27 14.91
N LEU A 313 6.40 7.34 14.13
CA LEU A 313 5.67 7.57 12.88
C LEU A 313 5.99 6.51 11.81
N VAL A 314 7.24 6.01 11.77
CA VAL A 314 7.68 4.92 10.89
C VAL A 314 7.12 3.57 11.36
N VAL A 315 7.14 3.32 12.68
CA VAL A 315 6.69 2.07 13.31
C VAL A 315 5.18 1.89 13.26
N LEU A 316 4.41 2.93 13.59
CA LEU A 316 2.97 2.84 13.80
C LEU A 316 2.14 3.10 12.53
N LEU A 317 2.67 3.90 11.60
CA LEU A 317 1.96 4.28 10.37
C LEU A 317 2.72 3.82 9.11
N GLY A 318 3.94 4.29 8.90
CA GLY A 318 4.65 4.17 7.62
C GLY A 318 4.87 2.74 7.12
N ILE A 319 5.63 1.93 7.87
CA ILE A 319 5.92 0.54 7.47
C ILE A 319 4.67 -0.34 7.49
N PRO A 320 3.77 -0.26 8.50
CA PRO A 320 2.50 -0.97 8.47
C PRO A 320 1.66 -0.64 7.23
N ALA A 321 1.62 0.63 6.79
CA ALA A 321 0.88 1.05 5.61
C ALA A 321 1.48 0.49 4.30
N LEU A 322 2.80 0.36 4.19
CA LEU A 322 3.45 -0.32 3.05
C LEU A 322 3.13 -1.82 3.03
N VAL A 323 3.29 -2.50 4.16
CA VAL A 323 3.05 -3.95 4.29
C VAL A 323 1.58 -4.28 4.05
N TRP A 324 0.66 -3.55 4.70
CA TRP A 324 -0.77 -3.73 4.50
C TRP A 324 -1.23 -3.33 3.10
N GLY A 325 -0.75 -2.19 2.58
CA GLY A 325 -1.13 -1.69 1.27
C GLY A 325 -0.69 -2.58 0.12
N THR A 326 0.56 -3.07 0.12
CA THR A 326 1.04 -4.02 -0.91
C THR A 326 0.30 -5.35 -0.86
N HIS A 327 -0.13 -5.78 0.34
CA HIS A 327 -0.98 -6.96 0.50
C HIS A 327 -2.39 -6.75 -0.08
N VAL A 328 -3.04 -5.61 0.21
CA VAL A 328 -4.37 -5.27 -0.33
C VAL A 328 -4.33 -5.02 -1.84
N ARG A 329 -3.26 -4.42 -2.39
CA ARG A 329 -3.08 -4.18 -3.84
C ARG A 329 -3.22 -5.45 -4.68
N ALA A 330 -2.86 -6.61 -4.13
CA ALA A 330 -2.95 -7.91 -4.81
C ALA A 330 -4.39 -8.31 -5.17
N ARG A 331 -5.38 -7.67 -4.53
CA ARG A 331 -6.81 -8.00 -4.66
C ARG A 331 -7.69 -6.78 -4.98
N ARG A 332 -7.25 -5.55 -4.67
CA ARG A 332 -8.08 -4.33 -4.77
C ARG A 332 -7.25 -3.11 -5.19
N ARG A 333 -7.74 -2.32 -6.17
CA ARG A 333 -7.11 -1.04 -6.59
C ARG A 333 -6.92 -0.06 -5.41
N GLN A 334 -7.81 -0.13 -4.42
CA GLN A 334 -7.79 0.64 -3.16
C GLN A 334 -6.47 0.49 -2.38
N GLY A 335 -5.73 -0.62 -2.57
CA GLY A 335 -4.44 -0.87 -1.95
C GLY A 335 -3.42 0.27 -2.11
N TRP A 336 -3.51 1.03 -3.21
CA TRP A 336 -2.67 2.21 -3.47
C TRP A 336 -2.81 3.33 -2.44
N TRP A 337 -4.01 3.55 -1.92
CA TRP A 337 -4.27 4.60 -0.93
C TRP A 337 -3.66 4.28 0.44
N PHE A 338 -3.54 3.00 0.79
CA PHE A 338 -2.78 2.58 1.97
C PHE A 338 -1.28 2.74 1.70
N CYS A 339 -0.78 2.32 0.53
CA CYS A 339 0.62 2.49 0.14
C CYS A 339 1.06 3.96 0.17
N ALA A 340 0.18 4.92 -0.14
CA ALA A 340 0.46 6.35 -0.09
C ALA A 340 0.97 6.80 1.30
N PHE A 341 0.39 6.29 2.38
CA PHE A 341 0.88 6.55 3.74
C PHE A 341 2.24 5.90 4.03
N GLY A 342 2.74 5.03 3.15
CA GLY A 342 4.12 4.54 3.19
C GLY A 342 5.19 5.62 3.04
N VAL A 343 4.84 6.80 2.51
CA VAL A 343 5.70 8.00 2.54
C VAL A 343 6.06 8.41 3.99
N ALA A 344 5.19 8.10 4.96
CA ALA A 344 5.46 8.27 6.38
C ALA A 344 6.60 7.36 6.90
N ALA A 345 6.97 6.29 6.19
CA ALA A 345 8.21 5.55 6.46
C ALA A 345 9.37 6.07 5.61
N THR A 346 9.17 6.27 4.31
CA THR A 346 10.27 6.54 3.39
C THR A 346 10.87 7.93 3.57
N VAL A 347 10.08 8.95 3.93
CA VAL A 347 10.63 10.30 4.21
C VAL A 347 11.51 10.32 5.46
N PRO A 348 11.09 9.87 6.66
CA PRO A 348 11.96 9.89 7.84
C PRO A 348 13.20 8.99 7.73
N LEU A 349 13.20 8.01 6.82
CA LEU A 349 14.38 7.24 6.44
C LEU A 349 15.28 8.04 5.49
N ALA A 350 14.72 8.72 4.49
CA ALA A 350 15.44 9.59 3.55
C ALA A 350 16.01 10.86 4.21
N THR A 351 15.36 11.42 5.23
CA THR A 351 15.89 12.55 6.01
C THR A 351 16.76 12.10 7.19
N GLY A 352 16.88 10.79 7.43
CA GLY A 352 17.47 10.22 8.64
C GLY A 352 18.95 10.52 8.85
N LEU A 353 19.70 10.78 7.78
CA LEU A 353 21.13 11.11 7.79
C LEU A 353 21.41 12.62 7.74
N VAL A 354 20.37 13.47 7.64
CA VAL A 354 20.52 14.92 7.46
C VAL A 354 20.61 15.68 8.79
N ALA A 355 20.42 15.00 9.93
CA ALA A 355 20.54 15.59 11.26
C ALA A 355 22.02 15.72 11.68
N PRO A 356 22.55 16.93 11.94
CA PRO A 356 23.97 17.13 12.22
C PRO A 356 24.39 16.57 13.59
N ASP A 357 23.46 16.49 14.54
CA ASP A 357 23.74 16.12 15.94
C ASP A 357 23.72 14.60 16.19
N SER A 358 23.46 13.78 15.17
CA SER A 358 23.37 12.31 15.32
C SER A 358 24.41 11.57 14.49
N SER A 359 25.08 10.59 15.10
CA SER A 359 26.05 9.76 14.40
C SER A 359 25.41 8.88 13.31
N TYR A 360 26.17 8.51 12.28
CA TYR A 360 25.73 7.54 11.26
C TYR A 360 25.26 6.21 11.87
N LEU A 361 25.91 5.76 12.95
CA LEU A 361 25.54 4.55 13.68
C LEU A 361 24.17 4.69 14.36
N GLU A 362 23.95 5.78 15.09
CA GLU A 362 22.67 6.07 15.74
C GLU A 362 21.53 6.18 14.70
N ALA A 363 21.75 6.91 13.60
CA ALA A 363 20.78 7.04 12.52
C ALA A 363 20.47 5.68 11.85
N GLY A 364 21.48 4.82 11.71
CA GLY A 364 21.36 3.44 11.24
C GLY A 364 20.54 2.56 12.19
N LEU A 365 20.85 2.56 13.49
CA LEU A 365 20.10 1.82 14.52
C LEU A 365 18.66 2.31 14.63
N ARG A 366 18.44 3.63 14.69
CA ARG A 366 17.12 4.28 14.68
C ARG A 366 16.28 3.78 13.51
N SER A 367 16.88 3.73 12.32
CA SER A 367 16.22 3.23 11.10
C SER A 367 15.92 1.73 11.18
N ALA A 368 16.90 0.91 11.58
CA ALA A 368 16.75 -0.54 11.70
C ALA A 368 15.66 -0.94 12.71
N TYR A 369 15.66 -0.36 13.92
CA TYR A 369 14.65 -0.62 14.95
C TYR A 369 13.26 -0.19 14.47
N SER A 370 13.16 0.96 13.80
CA SER A 370 11.89 1.45 13.24
C SER A 370 11.32 0.51 12.18
N ILE A 371 12.18 -0.01 11.29
CA ILE A 371 11.80 -0.98 10.25
C ILE A 371 11.37 -2.31 10.90
N VAL A 372 12.17 -2.88 11.81
CA VAL A 372 11.86 -4.17 12.44
C VAL A 372 10.54 -4.13 13.20
N LEU A 373 10.34 -3.12 14.06
CA LEU A 373 9.08 -2.97 14.81
C LEU A 373 7.89 -2.70 13.88
N GLY A 374 8.06 -1.82 12.88
CA GLY A 374 7.02 -1.52 11.90
C GLY A 374 6.63 -2.72 11.02
N LEU A 375 7.58 -3.61 10.70
CA LEU A 375 7.33 -4.86 9.99
C LEU A 375 6.53 -5.84 10.84
N VAL A 376 6.82 -5.94 12.15
CA VAL A 376 6.02 -6.75 13.10
C VAL A 376 4.60 -6.21 13.19
N VAL A 377 4.41 -4.90 13.36
CA VAL A 377 3.09 -4.26 13.39
C VAL A 377 2.34 -4.49 12.08
N GLY A 378 2.98 -4.27 10.93
CA GLY A 378 2.38 -4.52 9.60
C GLY A 378 1.97 -5.98 9.38
N PHE A 379 2.77 -6.93 9.85
CA PHE A 379 2.41 -8.35 9.82
C PHE A 379 1.22 -8.65 10.73
N LEU A 380 1.17 -8.08 11.95
CA LEU A 380 0.03 -8.23 12.87
C LEU A 380 -1.25 -7.62 12.28
N VAL A 381 -1.18 -6.48 11.58
CA VAL A 381 -2.32 -5.91 10.84
C VAL A 381 -2.82 -6.88 9.77
N ILE A 382 -1.93 -7.50 8.98
CA ILE A 382 -2.33 -8.56 8.02
C ILE A 382 -3.04 -9.72 8.73
N ARG A 383 -2.53 -10.15 9.88
CA ARG A 383 -3.10 -11.26 10.65
C ARG A 383 -4.46 -10.91 11.25
N ALA A 384 -4.65 -9.66 11.69
CA ALA A 384 -5.91 -9.17 12.24
C ALA A 384 -7.00 -9.07 11.16
N ASP A 385 -6.72 -8.44 10.01
CA ASP A 385 -7.72 -8.37 8.93
C ASP A 385 -8.11 -9.76 8.43
N LEU A 386 -7.14 -10.64 8.15
CA LEU A 386 -7.44 -12.02 7.71
C LEU A 386 -8.19 -12.86 8.76
N ALA A 387 -8.19 -12.47 10.04
CA ALA A 387 -9.00 -13.10 11.09
C ALA A 387 -10.44 -12.55 11.12
N LEU A 388 -10.65 -11.29 10.72
CA LEU A 388 -11.93 -10.61 10.69
C LEU A 388 -12.68 -10.79 9.36
N THR A 389 -11.95 -10.84 8.24
CA THR A 389 -12.50 -10.80 6.86
C THR A 389 -12.33 -12.11 6.10
N GLY A 390 -11.37 -12.97 6.51
CA GLY A 390 -10.95 -14.14 5.75
C GLY A 390 -11.87 -15.37 5.90
N PRO A 391 -11.98 -16.22 4.84
CA PRO A 391 -12.71 -17.47 4.91
C PRO A 391 -12.07 -18.45 5.91
N LYS A 392 -12.89 -19.03 6.79
CA LYS A 392 -12.41 -19.93 7.85
C LYS A 392 -11.98 -21.29 7.29
N GLY A 393 -10.72 -21.68 7.54
CA GLY A 393 -10.19 -23.03 7.28
C GLY A 393 -9.06 -23.11 6.23
N LYS A 394 -8.26 -24.19 6.29
CA LYS A 394 -7.08 -24.40 5.41
C LYS A 394 -7.44 -24.45 3.92
N ARG A 395 -8.60 -25.01 3.56
CA ARG A 395 -9.09 -25.04 2.16
C ARG A 395 -9.57 -23.68 1.68
N GLY A 396 -10.24 -22.91 2.55
CA GLY A 396 -10.67 -21.53 2.25
C GLY A 396 -9.49 -20.61 1.91
N ARG A 397 -8.41 -20.65 2.70
CA ARG A 397 -7.19 -19.89 2.40
C ARG A 397 -6.51 -20.29 1.09
N ARG A 398 -6.44 -21.59 0.76
CA ARG A 398 -5.88 -22.03 -0.54
C ARG A 398 -6.74 -21.56 -1.72
N ALA A 399 -8.07 -21.58 -1.59
CA ALA A 399 -8.98 -21.03 -2.59
C ALA A 399 -8.89 -19.50 -2.70
N GLU A 400 -8.57 -18.80 -1.61
CA GLU A 400 -8.33 -17.36 -1.58
C GLU A 400 -6.96 -16.96 -2.15
N GLU A 401 -5.92 -17.77 -1.93
CA GLU A 401 -4.59 -17.63 -2.54
C GLU A 401 -4.61 -17.94 -4.04
N ALA A 402 -5.46 -18.88 -4.47
CA ALA A 402 -5.76 -19.18 -5.88
C ALA A 402 -6.89 -18.31 -6.47
N GLY A 403 -7.43 -17.37 -5.70
CA GLY A 403 -8.52 -16.49 -6.13
C GLY A 403 -8.07 -15.46 -7.17
N PRO A 404 -9.01 -14.77 -7.84
CA PRO A 404 -8.71 -13.82 -8.91
C PRO A 404 -7.64 -12.81 -8.49
N HIS A 405 -6.48 -12.89 -9.14
CA HIS A 405 -5.39 -11.95 -8.92
C HIS A 405 -5.61 -10.76 -9.84
N ARG A 406 -5.56 -9.53 -9.30
CA ARG A 406 -5.48 -8.38 -10.17
C ARG A 406 -4.07 -8.35 -10.77
N PRO A 407 -3.90 -8.41 -12.11
CA PRO A 407 -2.60 -8.14 -12.70
C PRO A 407 -2.26 -6.67 -12.42
N GLU A 408 -1.03 -6.43 -11.94
CA GLU A 408 -0.41 -5.12 -12.02
C GLU A 408 0.91 -5.26 -12.79
N PRO A 409 1.30 -4.22 -13.54
CA PRO A 409 2.52 -4.24 -14.32
C PRO A 409 3.76 -4.40 -13.43
N ARG A 410 4.74 -5.16 -13.93
CA ARG A 410 6.00 -5.48 -13.24
C ARG A 410 6.73 -4.20 -12.81
N ARG A 411 7.63 -4.32 -11.82
CA ARG A 411 8.37 -3.22 -11.14
C ARG A 411 8.88 -2.09 -12.05
N PHE A 412 9.28 -2.42 -13.29
CA PHE A 412 9.91 -1.50 -14.25
C PHE A 412 9.07 -1.25 -15.53
N ALA A 413 7.79 -1.61 -15.49
CA ALA A 413 6.80 -1.17 -16.47
C ALA A 413 5.99 0.01 -15.90
N GLU A 414 5.25 0.71 -16.76
CA GLU A 414 4.37 1.83 -16.38
C GLU A 414 3.16 1.33 -15.56
N LEU A 415 2.50 2.18 -14.75
CA LEU A 415 1.40 1.81 -13.81
C LEU A 415 -0.01 2.03 -14.34
#